data_AF-A0A9W5PNF6-F1
#
_entry.id   AF-A0A9W5PNF6-F1
#
_cell.length_a   1.000
_cell.length_b   1.000
_cell.length_c   1.000
_cell.angle_alpha   90.00
_cell.angle_beta   90.00
_cell.angle_gamma   90.00
#
_symmetry.space_group_name_H-M   'P 1'
#
loop_
_entity.id
_entity.type
_entity.pdbx_description
1 polymer ?
#
loop_
_entity_poly.entity_id
_entity_poly.type
_entity_poly.pdbx_seq_one_letter_code
_entity_poly.pdbx_strand_id
1 'polypeptide(L)'
;MARRKIVVALGGNAIQSGEATAGAQQEALEKTAEQLVKIMENDVDIVIAHGNGPQVGNILLQQKAAETEKTPAMPLDTCGAMSQGMIGYWMENAIEKALKKRNIKKDVATVITRVVVDKKDEAFKNPTKPIGPFYTEEEARRLMDETKAVFKEDAGRGWRRVVPSPKPVSIHEHKVINSLVEDGNIVIAVGGGGIPVIDSEEGLKGTEAVIDKDFAAQKLAELVDADTLVILTAVDHVYVNYNQPNQKKLEHVTVNQLEEYIEEQQFAAGSMLPKIEAAINFVNTNPKRKTIITSLEKVYEALEEKAGTIISKQNVCMYV
;
A
#
# COMPACT_ATOMS: atom_id res chain seq x y z
N MET A 1 -28.03 -10.17 -4.68
CA MET A 1 -27.62 -8.97 -3.90
C MET A 1 -26.36 -8.42 -4.54
N ALA A 2 -26.12 -7.11 -4.50
CA ALA A 2 -24.85 -6.57 -4.97
C ALA A 2 -23.72 -7.13 -4.09
N ARG A 3 -22.64 -7.62 -4.71
CA ARG A 3 -21.46 -8.10 -4.00
C ARG A 3 -20.76 -6.92 -3.34
N ARG A 4 -20.27 -7.12 -2.11
CA ARG A 4 -19.50 -6.09 -1.41
C ARG A 4 -18.13 -5.98 -2.06
N LYS A 5 -17.76 -4.76 -2.49
CA LYS A 5 -16.47 -4.50 -3.14
C LYS A 5 -15.47 -3.99 -2.10
N ILE A 6 -14.34 -4.68 -1.99
CA ILE A 6 -13.29 -4.38 -1.02
C ILE A 6 -11.96 -4.10 -1.72
N VAL A 7 -11.25 -3.08 -1.26
CA VAL A 7 -9.84 -2.86 -1.63
C VAL A 7 -8.97 -3.19 -0.44
N VAL A 8 -7.99 -4.08 -0.64
CA VAL A 8 -7.07 -4.53 0.41
C VAL A 8 -5.67 -3.99 0.13
N ALA A 9 -5.14 -3.15 1.00
CA ALA A 9 -3.78 -2.63 0.95
C ALA A 9 -2.84 -3.48 1.82
N LEU A 10 -1.98 -4.28 1.17
CA LEU A 10 -1.05 -5.18 1.85
C LEU A 10 0.13 -4.46 2.48
N GLY A 11 0.43 -4.80 3.74
CA GLY A 11 1.64 -4.46 4.49
C GLY A 11 2.95 -4.86 3.80
N GLY A 12 4.08 -4.26 4.19
CA GLY A 12 5.40 -4.71 3.71
C GLY A 12 5.70 -6.16 4.13
N ASN A 13 5.24 -6.54 5.32
CA ASN A 13 5.38 -7.89 5.88
C ASN A 13 4.63 -8.96 5.08
N ALA A 14 3.64 -8.58 4.27
CA ALA A 14 2.92 -9.52 3.41
C ALA A 14 3.81 -10.06 2.27
N ILE A 15 4.89 -9.35 1.93
CA ILE A 15 5.81 -9.72 0.86
C ILE A 15 7.17 -10.10 1.42
N GLN A 16 7.68 -9.37 2.42
CA GLN A 16 9.00 -9.63 2.99
C GLN A 16 8.97 -9.45 4.51
N SER A 17 9.13 -10.54 5.25
CA SER A 17 9.23 -10.57 6.72
C SER A 17 10.61 -11.02 7.22
N GLY A 18 11.63 -11.00 6.36
CA GLY A 18 12.97 -11.50 6.64
C GLY A 18 13.88 -11.40 5.43
N GLU A 19 14.39 -12.54 4.97
CA GLU A 19 15.29 -12.62 3.82
C GLU A 19 14.71 -11.97 2.56
N ALA A 20 15.57 -11.31 1.79
CA ALA A 20 15.19 -10.62 0.55
C ALA A 20 15.20 -11.56 -0.68
N THR A 21 15.39 -12.87 -0.50
CA THR A 21 15.43 -13.83 -1.60
C THR A 21 14.06 -13.97 -2.26
N ALA A 22 14.02 -14.32 -3.55
CA ALA A 22 12.77 -14.55 -4.26
C ALA A 22 11.93 -15.66 -3.59
N GLY A 23 12.56 -16.75 -3.16
CA GLY A 23 11.88 -17.87 -2.48
C GLY A 23 11.23 -17.45 -1.17
N ALA A 24 11.92 -16.68 -0.32
CA ALA A 24 11.35 -16.20 0.94
C ALA A 24 10.16 -15.25 0.71
N GLN A 25 10.25 -14.37 -0.30
CA GLN A 25 9.16 -13.45 -0.61
C GLN A 25 7.95 -14.16 -1.24
N GLN A 26 8.19 -15.18 -2.07
CA GLN A 26 7.12 -16.04 -2.60
C GLN A 26 6.42 -16.81 -1.49
N GLU A 27 7.16 -17.39 -0.53
CA GLU A 27 6.56 -18.09 0.62
C GLU A 27 5.71 -17.14 1.50
N ALA A 28 6.17 -15.90 1.71
CA ALA A 28 5.39 -14.89 2.43
C ALA A 28 4.09 -14.54 1.68
N LEU A 29 4.15 -14.41 0.36
CA LEU A 29 2.97 -14.18 -0.49
C LEU A 29 2.01 -15.38 -0.50
N GLU A 30 2.52 -16.61 -0.46
CA GLU A 30 1.67 -17.81 -0.32
C GLU A 30 0.88 -17.79 1.00
N LYS A 31 1.52 -17.46 2.13
CA LYS A 31 0.84 -17.30 3.42
C LYS A 31 -0.21 -16.19 3.37
N THR A 32 0.12 -15.07 2.72
CA THR A 32 -0.80 -13.96 2.51
C THR A 32 -2.01 -14.39 1.68
N ALA A 33 -1.79 -15.07 0.56
CA ALA A 33 -2.84 -15.57 -0.32
C ALA A 33 -3.78 -16.55 0.40
N GLU A 34 -3.26 -17.44 1.24
CA GLU A 34 -4.10 -18.36 2.01
C GLU A 34 -5.08 -17.65 2.95
N GLN A 35 -4.71 -16.49 3.51
CA GLN A 35 -5.61 -15.68 4.34
C GLN A 35 -6.57 -14.86 3.49
N LEU A 36 -6.10 -14.25 2.39
CA LEU A 36 -6.96 -13.47 1.50
C LEU A 36 -8.05 -14.33 0.85
N VAL A 37 -7.75 -15.57 0.45
CA VAL A 37 -8.76 -16.45 -0.15
C VAL A 37 -9.87 -16.83 0.84
N LYS A 38 -9.59 -16.90 2.15
CA LYS A 38 -10.66 -17.10 3.17
C LYS A 38 -11.68 -15.97 3.16
N ILE A 39 -11.23 -14.75 2.87
CA ILE A 39 -12.13 -13.59 2.76
C ILE A 39 -13.06 -13.74 1.55
N MET A 40 -12.53 -14.26 0.44
CA MET A 40 -13.22 -14.36 -0.85
C MET A 40 -14.36 -15.39 -0.84
N GLU A 41 -14.44 -16.25 0.17
CA GLU A 41 -15.55 -17.20 0.38
C GLU A 41 -16.89 -16.49 0.69
N ASN A 42 -16.87 -15.19 1.04
CA ASN A 42 -18.04 -14.40 1.43
C ASN A 42 -18.71 -13.61 0.28
N ASP A 43 -18.61 -14.07 -0.97
CA ASP A 43 -19.18 -13.37 -2.15
C ASP A 43 -18.75 -11.89 -2.27
N VAL A 44 -17.47 -11.62 -1.99
CA VAL A 44 -16.88 -10.28 -2.15
C VAL A 44 -16.12 -10.15 -3.47
N ASP A 45 -16.20 -8.95 -4.04
CA ASP A 45 -15.32 -8.52 -5.13
C ASP A 45 -14.10 -7.82 -4.51
N ILE A 46 -12.90 -8.18 -4.95
CA ILE A 46 -11.67 -7.80 -4.24
C ILE A 46 -10.63 -7.22 -5.21
N VAL A 47 -10.09 -6.07 -4.81
CA VAL A 47 -8.91 -5.46 -5.42
C VAL A 47 -7.78 -5.43 -4.41
N ILE A 48 -6.59 -5.81 -4.83
CA ILE A 48 -5.43 -5.94 -3.97
C ILE A 48 -4.40 -4.89 -4.39
N ALA A 49 -4.03 -4.05 -3.45
CA ALA A 49 -2.90 -3.13 -3.52
C ALA A 49 -1.75 -3.66 -2.65
N HIS A 50 -0.50 -3.33 -3.00
CA HIS A 50 0.65 -3.74 -2.19
C HIS A 50 1.75 -2.68 -2.19
N GLY A 51 2.65 -2.75 -1.20
CA GLY A 51 3.86 -1.94 -1.18
C GLY A 51 4.98 -2.56 -2.02
N ASN A 52 6.07 -1.82 -2.26
CA ASN A 52 7.25 -2.33 -2.97
C ASN A 52 8.58 -1.81 -2.40
N GLY A 53 8.60 -1.16 -1.23
CA GLY A 53 9.74 -0.37 -0.74
C GLY A 53 11.09 -1.11 -0.75
N PRO A 54 11.19 -2.31 -0.14
CA PRO A 54 12.40 -3.13 -0.23
C PRO A 54 12.71 -3.57 -1.67
N GLN A 55 11.69 -3.95 -2.44
CA GLN A 55 11.83 -4.50 -3.79
C GLN A 55 12.32 -3.47 -4.80
N VAL A 56 11.66 -2.31 -4.89
CA VAL A 56 12.08 -1.21 -5.79
C VAL A 56 13.45 -0.66 -5.39
N GLY A 57 13.75 -0.67 -4.09
CA GLY A 57 15.06 -0.35 -3.56
C GLY A 57 16.17 -1.26 -4.07
N ASN A 58 15.96 -2.58 -4.00
CA ASN A 58 16.91 -3.56 -4.52
C ASN A 58 17.05 -3.48 -6.04
N ILE A 59 15.94 -3.29 -6.77
CA ILE A 59 15.98 -3.07 -8.23
C ILE A 59 16.85 -1.86 -8.55
N LEU A 60 16.68 -0.74 -7.83
CA LEU A 60 17.46 0.48 -8.05
C LEU A 60 18.96 0.27 -7.78
N LEU A 61 19.30 -0.53 -6.76
CA LEU A 61 20.69 -0.92 -6.51
C LEU A 61 21.28 -1.78 -7.63
N GLN A 62 20.49 -2.72 -8.17
CA GLN A 62 20.89 -3.52 -9.32
C GLN A 62 21.12 -2.65 -10.56
N GLN A 63 20.23 -1.70 -10.84
CA GLN A 63 20.39 -0.74 -11.94
C GLN A 63 21.69 0.04 -11.78
N LYS A 64 22.00 0.53 -10.57
CA LYS A 64 23.22 1.30 -10.31
C LYS A 64 24.48 0.44 -10.42
N ALA A 65 24.44 -0.78 -9.90
CA ALA A 65 25.58 -1.70 -9.93
C ALA A 65 25.94 -2.18 -11.34
N ALA A 66 24.95 -2.27 -12.24
CA ALA A 66 25.13 -2.69 -13.64
C ALA A 66 25.24 -1.52 -14.63
N GLU A 67 25.28 -0.27 -14.14
CA GLU A 67 25.23 0.92 -14.99
C GLU A 67 26.47 1.04 -15.87
N THR A 68 26.27 1.02 -17.19
CA THR A 68 27.29 1.32 -18.21
C THR A 68 26.64 2.07 -19.38
N GLU A 69 27.43 2.62 -20.32
CA GLU A 69 26.86 3.19 -21.55
C GLU A 69 26.02 2.19 -22.36
N LYS A 70 26.33 0.89 -22.28
CA LYS A 70 25.57 -0.17 -22.95
C LYS A 70 24.35 -0.63 -22.16
N THR A 71 24.35 -0.39 -20.85
CA THR A 71 23.31 -0.81 -19.90
C THR A 71 22.98 0.35 -18.96
N PRO A 72 22.38 1.43 -19.48
CA PRO A 72 22.06 2.59 -18.67
C PRO A 72 21.05 2.22 -17.57
N ALA A 73 21.23 2.79 -16.39
CA ALA A 73 20.33 2.57 -15.27
C ALA A 73 18.92 3.11 -15.58
N MET A 74 17.91 2.30 -15.31
CA MET A 74 16.52 2.73 -15.45
C MET A 74 16.13 3.73 -14.35
N PRO A 75 15.28 4.72 -14.66
CA PRO A 75 14.79 5.67 -13.68
C PRO A 75 13.83 5.02 -12.68
N LEU A 76 13.58 5.70 -11.55
CA LEU A 76 12.82 5.15 -10.42
C LEU A 76 11.38 4.72 -10.78
N ASP A 77 10.69 5.48 -11.62
CA ASP A 77 9.35 5.17 -12.10
C ASP A 77 9.31 3.85 -12.89
N THR A 78 10.32 3.63 -13.75
CA THR A 78 10.49 2.37 -14.49
C THR A 78 10.85 1.22 -13.55
N CYS A 79 11.71 1.46 -12.55
CA CYS A 79 11.98 0.47 -11.49
C CYS A 79 10.69 0.13 -10.71
N GLY A 80 9.81 1.11 -10.49
CA GLY A 80 8.48 0.92 -9.93
C GLY A 80 7.64 -0.02 -10.79
N ALA A 81 7.61 0.19 -12.11
CA ALA A 81 6.92 -0.69 -13.06
C ALA A 81 7.47 -2.14 -13.02
N MET A 82 8.79 -2.31 -12.99
CA MET A 82 9.43 -3.62 -12.83
C MET A 82 8.97 -4.32 -11.54
N SER A 83 8.88 -3.59 -10.43
CA SER A 83 8.44 -4.15 -9.15
C SER A 83 6.97 -4.59 -9.17
N GLN A 84 6.11 -3.92 -9.96
CA GLN A 84 4.71 -4.35 -10.13
C GLN A 84 4.63 -5.68 -10.86
N GLY A 85 5.36 -5.84 -11.97
CA GLY A 85 5.41 -7.11 -12.70
C GLY A 85 5.97 -8.24 -11.83
N MET A 86 7.05 -7.97 -11.09
CA MET A 86 7.67 -8.96 -10.21
C MET A 86 6.75 -9.43 -9.08
N ILE A 87 6.18 -8.49 -8.31
CA ILE A 87 5.34 -8.83 -7.16
C ILE A 87 3.97 -9.37 -7.62
N GLY A 88 3.38 -8.75 -8.66
CA GLY A 88 2.12 -9.20 -9.25
C GLY A 88 2.19 -10.64 -9.74
N TYR A 89 3.24 -11.00 -10.47
CA TYR A 89 3.49 -12.38 -10.88
C TYR A 89 3.56 -13.36 -9.69
N TRP A 90 4.32 -13.04 -8.65
CA TRP A 90 4.40 -13.90 -7.47
C TRP A 90 3.05 -14.02 -6.75
N MET A 91 2.31 -12.92 -6.68
CA MET A 91 1.04 -12.86 -6.00
C MET A 91 -0.07 -13.59 -6.76
N GLU A 92 -0.13 -13.46 -8.08
CA GLU A 92 -1.03 -14.26 -8.93
C GLU A 92 -0.83 -15.75 -8.70
N ASN A 93 0.42 -16.22 -8.79
CA ASN A 93 0.75 -17.63 -8.54
C ASN A 93 0.30 -18.10 -7.15
N ALA A 94 0.56 -17.29 -6.12
CA ALA A 94 0.18 -17.60 -4.75
C ALA A 94 -1.35 -17.65 -4.57
N ILE A 95 -2.09 -16.69 -5.12
CA ILE A 95 -3.56 -16.67 -5.04
C ILE A 95 -4.14 -17.85 -5.82
N GLU A 96 -3.71 -18.10 -7.05
CA GLU A 96 -4.19 -19.23 -7.83
C GLU A 96 -3.95 -20.57 -7.12
N LYS A 97 -2.78 -20.75 -6.51
CA LYS A 97 -2.46 -21.94 -5.70
C LYS A 97 -3.45 -22.10 -4.54
N ALA A 98 -3.74 -21.01 -3.82
CA ALA A 98 -4.69 -21.00 -2.72
C ALA A 98 -6.14 -21.24 -3.17
N LEU A 99 -6.56 -20.68 -4.31
CA LEU A 99 -7.88 -20.91 -4.92
C LEU A 99 -8.04 -22.38 -5.35
N LYS A 100 -7.04 -22.95 -6.03
CA LYS A 100 -7.03 -24.36 -6.45
C LYS A 100 -7.17 -25.30 -5.25
N LYS A 101 -6.45 -25.04 -4.16
CA LYS A 101 -6.52 -25.82 -2.92
C LYS A 101 -7.93 -25.84 -2.28
N ARG A 102 -8.74 -24.79 -2.53
CA ARG A 102 -10.10 -24.65 -2.00
C ARG A 102 -11.20 -24.93 -3.03
N ASN A 103 -10.84 -25.38 -4.25
CA ASN A 103 -11.77 -25.57 -5.37
C ASN A 103 -12.58 -24.31 -5.73
N ILE A 104 -12.02 -23.11 -5.51
CA ILE A 104 -12.65 -21.84 -5.89
C ILE A 104 -12.25 -21.50 -7.32
N LYS A 105 -13.24 -21.22 -8.18
CA LYS A 105 -13.02 -20.79 -9.57
C LYS A 105 -13.17 -19.28 -9.68
N LYS A 106 -12.04 -18.58 -9.67
CA LYS A 106 -11.92 -17.15 -9.99
C LYS A 106 -10.60 -16.94 -10.74
N ASP A 107 -10.60 -16.01 -11.69
CA ASP A 107 -9.37 -15.59 -12.34
C ASP A 107 -8.70 -14.48 -11.53
N VAL A 108 -7.39 -14.36 -11.68
CA VAL A 108 -6.55 -13.36 -11.01
C VAL A 108 -5.77 -12.60 -12.09
N ALA A 109 -5.72 -11.28 -12.01
CA ALA A 109 -4.98 -10.46 -12.97
C ALA A 109 -4.28 -9.27 -12.31
N THR A 110 -3.02 -9.07 -12.67
CA THR A 110 -2.23 -7.89 -12.31
C THR A 110 -2.33 -6.86 -13.41
N VAL A 111 -2.71 -5.64 -13.02
CA VAL A 111 -2.76 -4.48 -13.92
C VAL A 111 -1.58 -3.58 -13.61
N ILE A 112 -0.67 -3.42 -14.58
CA ILE A 112 0.35 -2.37 -14.50
C ILE A 112 -0.36 -1.03 -14.40
N THR A 113 -0.10 -0.30 -13.30
CA THR A 113 -0.91 0.85 -12.91
C THR A 113 -0.08 2.12 -12.85
N ARG A 114 -0.54 3.15 -13.56
CA ARG A 114 -0.03 4.52 -13.52
C ARG A 114 -0.92 5.40 -12.65
N VAL A 115 -0.28 6.26 -11.87
CA VAL A 115 -0.95 7.11 -10.90
C VAL A 115 -0.56 8.55 -11.16
N VAL A 116 -1.58 9.34 -11.48
CA VAL A 116 -1.45 10.75 -11.77
C VAL A 116 -1.19 11.49 -10.46
N VAL A 117 -0.13 12.30 -10.45
CA VAL A 117 0.25 13.18 -9.33
C VAL A 117 0.37 14.62 -9.80
N ASP A 118 0.22 15.59 -8.89
CA ASP A 118 0.40 17.00 -9.23
C ASP A 118 1.89 17.31 -9.37
N LYS A 119 2.30 17.85 -10.53
CA LYS A 119 3.67 18.32 -10.76
C LYS A 119 4.13 19.43 -9.80
N LYS A 120 3.19 20.09 -9.12
CA LYS A 120 3.43 21.15 -8.14
C LYS A 120 3.36 20.67 -6.69
N ASP A 121 3.19 19.37 -6.45
CA ASP A 121 3.14 18.83 -5.09
C ASP A 121 4.44 19.18 -4.32
N GLU A 122 4.28 19.72 -3.11
CA GLU A 122 5.42 20.14 -2.26
C GLU A 122 6.33 18.97 -1.87
N ALA A 123 5.85 17.72 -1.95
CA ALA A 123 6.66 16.52 -1.74
C ALA A 123 7.84 16.41 -2.70
N PHE A 124 7.79 17.05 -3.87
CA PHE A 124 8.94 17.13 -4.79
C PHE A 124 10.08 18.00 -4.25
N LYS A 125 9.78 18.97 -3.37
CA LYS A 125 10.78 19.83 -2.74
C LYS A 125 11.31 19.25 -1.43
N ASN A 126 10.53 18.40 -0.75
CA ASN A 126 10.91 17.75 0.49
C ASN A 126 10.69 16.22 0.43
N PRO A 127 11.69 15.45 -0.05
CA PRO A 127 11.57 14.00 -0.11
C PRO A 127 11.57 13.38 1.29
N THR A 128 10.62 12.49 1.55
CA THR A 128 10.42 11.87 2.88
C THR A 128 10.26 10.36 2.83
N LYS A 129 9.95 9.76 1.67
CA LYS A 129 9.64 8.33 1.58
C LYS A 129 10.91 7.49 1.49
N PRO A 130 11.18 6.61 2.47
CA PRO A 130 12.40 5.82 2.47
C PRO A 130 12.30 4.61 1.53
N ILE A 131 13.33 4.38 0.72
CA ILE A 131 13.48 3.25 -0.21
C ILE A 131 14.84 2.57 -0.04
N GLY A 132 14.97 1.33 -0.51
CA GLY A 132 16.25 0.61 -0.43
C GLY A 132 16.62 0.10 0.97
N PRO A 133 17.83 -0.45 1.12
CA PRO A 133 18.32 -1.00 2.38
C PRO A 133 18.72 0.10 3.36
N PHE A 134 19.13 -0.34 4.55
CA PHE A 134 19.72 0.52 5.58
C PHE A 134 21.21 0.71 5.33
N TYR A 135 21.67 1.92 5.61
CA TYR A 135 23.07 2.34 5.54
C TYR A 135 23.51 2.84 6.91
N THR A 136 24.80 2.75 7.17
CA THR A 136 25.44 3.53 8.23
C THR A 136 25.42 5.03 7.89
N GLU A 137 25.62 5.88 8.90
CA GLU A 137 25.71 7.32 8.66
C GLU A 137 26.88 7.67 7.74
N GLU A 138 28.03 7.00 7.89
CA GLU A 138 29.22 7.22 7.07
C GLU A 138 28.97 6.86 5.60
N GLU A 139 28.34 5.71 5.33
CA GLU A 139 27.97 5.31 3.98
C GLU A 139 26.95 6.27 3.35
N ALA A 140 25.94 6.68 4.12
CA ALA A 140 24.93 7.62 3.65
C ALA A 140 25.53 8.98 3.30
N ARG A 141 26.44 9.51 4.15
CA ARG A 141 27.17 10.76 3.87
C ARG A 141 28.00 10.67 2.60
N ARG A 142 28.76 9.59 2.45
CA ARG A 142 29.54 9.34 1.23
C ARG A 142 28.66 9.30 -0.02
N LEU A 143 27.51 8.62 0.02
CA LEU A 143 26.59 8.54 -1.11
C LEU A 143 25.93 9.90 -1.41
N MET A 144 25.67 10.74 -0.41
CA MET A 144 25.17 12.10 -0.61
C MET A 144 26.22 13.02 -1.25
N ASP A 145 27.51 12.80 -0.99
CA ASP A 145 28.60 13.57 -1.62
C ASP A 145 28.86 13.11 -3.07
N GLU A 146 28.73 11.80 -3.34
CA GLU A 146 28.97 11.20 -4.65
C GLU A 146 27.77 11.31 -5.61
N THR A 147 26.56 11.56 -5.10
CA THR A 147 25.32 11.51 -5.88
C THR A 147 24.36 12.65 -5.52
N LYS A 148 23.23 12.76 -6.24
CA LYS A 148 22.13 13.69 -5.88
C LYS A 148 21.06 13.04 -5.00
N ALA A 149 21.31 11.84 -4.49
CA ALA A 149 20.36 11.15 -3.63
C ALA A 149 20.32 11.79 -2.24
N VAL A 150 19.12 11.88 -1.66
CA VAL A 150 18.92 12.39 -0.31
C VAL A 150 18.78 11.21 0.62
N PHE A 151 19.43 11.24 1.79
CA PHE A 151 19.30 10.23 2.83
C PHE A 151 18.78 10.86 4.13
N LYS A 152 17.97 10.11 4.89
CA LYS A 152 17.49 10.50 6.22
C LYS A 152 17.61 9.31 7.18
N GLU A 153 17.77 9.63 8.46
CA GLU A 153 17.71 8.69 9.58
C GLU A 153 16.28 8.11 9.70
N ASP A 154 16.16 6.80 9.95
CA ASP A 154 14.88 6.08 10.04
C ASP A 154 14.74 5.40 11.40
N ALA A 155 14.41 6.19 12.42
CA ALA A 155 13.93 5.76 13.75
C ALA A 155 14.86 4.77 14.47
N GLY A 156 16.16 5.05 14.47
CA GLY A 156 17.22 4.28 15.12
C GLY A 156 17.70 3.06 14.32
N ARG A 157 17.13 2.80 13.14
CA ARG A 157 17.46 1.60 12.33
C ARG A 157 18.61 1.84 11.34
N GLY A 158 19.07 3.08 11.23
CA GLY A 158 20.10 3.51 10.28
C GLY A 158 19.56 4.56 9.30
N TRP A 159 20.30 4.79 8.23
CA TRP A 159 19.98 5.77 7.20
C TRP A 159 19.40 5.12 5.96
N ARG A 160 18.45 5.79 5.30
CA ARG A 160 17.86 5.30 4.04
C ARG A 160 17.74 6.43 3.03
N ARG A 161 17.84 6.05 1.74
CA ARG A 161 17.55 6.97 0.64
C ARG A 161 16.08 7.36 0.72
N VAL A 162 15.80 8.66 0.65
CA VAL A 162 14.44 9.20 0.57
C VAL A 162 14.16 9.77 -0.81
N VAL A 163 12.91 9.63 -1.23
CA VAL A 163 12.40 10.14 -2.51
C VAL A 163 11.11 10.93 -2.32
N PRO A 164 10.71 11.75 -3.30
CA PRO A 164 9.42 12.43 -3.27
C PRO A 164 8.26 11.44 -3.11
N SER A 165 7.25 11.86 -2.35
CA SER A 165 6.03 11.08 -2.08
C SER A 165 4.78 11.93 -2.29
N PRO A 166 4.52 12.36 -3.53
CA PRO A 166 3.36 13.18 -3.85
C PRO A 166 2.06 12.42 -3.64
N LYS A 167 0.97 13.16 -3.39
CA LYS A 167 -0.35 12.56 -3.18
C LYS A 167 -0.94 12.08 -4.52
N PRO A 168 -1.62 10.92 -4.54
CA PRO A 168 -2.29 10.42 -5.74
C PRO A 168 -3.51 11.28 -6.06
N VAL A 169 -3.52 11.87 -7.26
CA VAL A 169 -4.67 12.63 -7.78
C VAL A 169 -5.68 11.69 -8.42
N SER A 170 -5.22 10.76 -9.24
CA SER A 170 -6.07 9.79 -9.94
C SER A 170 -5.30 8.53 -10.33
N ILE A 171 -6.02 7.42 -10.54
CA ILE A 171 -5.47 6.16 -11.06
C ILE A 171 -5.86 6.07 -12.53
N HIS A 172 -4.90 5.98 -13.45
CA HIS A 172 -5.22 6.03 -14.88
C HIS A 172 -6.02 4.80 -15.33
N GLU A 173 -5.63 3.60 -14.90
CA GLU A 173 -6.27 2.35 -15.27
C GLU A 173 -7.54 2.01 -14.47
N HIS A 174 -8.10 2.91 -13.64
CA HIS A 174 -9.23 2.60 -12.74
C HIS A 174 -10.45 2.01 -13.47
N LYS A 175 -10.75 2.45 -14.71
CA LYS A 175 -11.88 1.91 -15.49
C LYS A 175 -11.66 0.45 -15.89
N VAL A 176 -10.44 0.10 -16.30
CA VAL A 176 -10.06 -1.28 -16.67
C VAL A 176 -10.09 -2.15 -15.43
N ILE A 177 -9.52 -1.67 -14.32
CA ILE A 177 -9.56 -2.34 -13.03
C ILE A 177 -11.02 -2.60 -12.62
N ASN A 178 -11.88 -1.59 -12.69
CA ASN A 178 -13.28 -1.72 -12.30
C ASN A 178 -14.03 -2.75 -13.17
N SER A 179 -13.82 -2.75 -14.48
CA SER A 179 -14.41 -3.75 -15.39
C SER A 179 -14.02 -5.17 -15.00
N LEU A 180 -12.73 -5.43 -14.77
CA LEU A 180 -12.25 -6.75 -14.39
C LEU A 180 -12.84 -7.22 -13.06
N VAL A 181 -12.98 -6.32 -12.09
CA VAL A 181 -13.54 -6.62 -10.77
C VAL A 181 -15.05 -6.90 -10.87
N GLU A 182 -15.78 -6.12 -11.67
CA GLU A 182 -17.22 -6.33 -11.90
C GLU A 182 -17.53 -7.64 -12.64
N ASP A 183 -16.59 -8.11 -13.47
CA ASP A 183 -16.65 -9.44 -14.09
C ASP A 183 -16.34 -10.58 -13.10
N GLY A 184 -16.04 -10.26 -11.83
CA GLY A 184 -15.82 -11.22 -10.74
C GLY A 184 -14.36 -11.68 -10.58
N ASN A 185 -13.42 -11.05 -11.28
CA ASN A 185 -12.00 -11.36 -11.19
C ASN A 185 -11.36 -10.73 -9.94
N ILE A 186 -10.31 -11.37 -9.44
CA ILE A 186 -9.44 -10.80 -8.41
C ILE A 186 -8.40 -9.93 -9.12
N VAL A 187 -8.35 -8.64 -8.78
CA VAL A 187 -7.42 -7.72 -9.47
C VAL A 187 -6.32 -7.27 -8.52
N ILE A 188 -5.08 -7.40 -8.94
CA ILE A 188 -3.91 -6.81 -8.27
C ILE A 188 -3.56 -5.52 -9.02
N ALA A 189 -3.54 -4.38 -8.34
CA ALA A 189 -3.31 -3.08 -8.95
C ALA A 189 -2.55 -2.15 -8.01
N VAL A 190 -2.16 -0.96 -8.49
CA VAL A 190 -1.44 0.08 -7.72
C VAL A 190 -0.25 -0.48 -6.92
N GLY A 191 0.45 -1.48 -7.48
CA GLY A 191 1.62 -2.08 -6.84
C GLY A 191 2.69 -1.03 -6.57
N GLY A 192 3.16 -0.97 -5.33
CA GLY A 192 4.09 0.06 -4.87
C GLY A 192 3.51 1.47 -4.72
N GLY A 193 2.18 1.61 -4.72
CA GLY A 193 1.50 2.91 -4.84
C GLY A 193 1.28 3.36 -6.28
N GLY A 194 1.70 2.55 -7.26
CA GLY A 194 1.57 2.86 -8.70
C GLY A 194 2.78 3.59 -9.30
N ILE A 195 2.87 3.59 -10.63
CA ILE A 195 3.92 4.31 -11.37
C ILE A 195 3.56 5.80 -11.38
N PRO A 196 4.36 6.69 -10.77
CA PRO A 196 4.02 8.10 -10.70
C PRO A 196 4.15 8.75 -12.09
N VAL A 197 3.07 9.40 -12.52
CA VAL A 197 3.04 10.14 -13.80
C VAL A 197 2.45 11.54 -13.58
N ILE A 198 2.93 12.50 -14.35
CA ILE A 198 2.38 13.86 -14.42
C ILE A 198 1.69 14.07 -15.76
N ASP A 199 0.64 14.88 -15.76
CA ASP A 199 -0.02 15.30 -16.99
C ASP A 199 0.82 16.38 -17.70
N SER A 200 0.99 16.22 -19.02
CA SER A 200 1.77 17.10 -19.87
C SER A 200 1.09 17.27 -21.23
N GLU A 201 1.53 18.25 -22.03
CA GLU A 201 0.93 18.53 -23.34
C GLU A 201 1.00 17.33 -24.31
N GLU A 202 1.99 16.45 -24.14
CA GLU A 202 2.20 15.24 -24.97
C GLU A 202 1.55 13.98 -24.36
N GLY A 203 0.83 14.13 -23.24
CA GLY A 203 0.24 13.04 -22.47
C GLY A 203 0.97 12.76 -21.16
N LEU A 204 0.76 11.56 -20.61
CA LEU A 204 1.31 11.18 -19.30
C LEU A 204 2.82 10.91 -19.38
N LYS A 205 3.59 11.60 -18.54
CA LYS A 205 5.04 11.43 -18.43
C LYS A 205 5.42 10.87 -17.06
N GLY A 206 6.26 9.85 -17.05
CA GLY A 206 6.84 9.29 -15.82
C GLY A 206 7.63 10.33 -15.02
N THR A 207 7.54 10.25 -13.70
CA THR A 207 8.31 11.11 -12.78
C THR A 207 8.89 10.29 -11.64
N GLU A 208 10.13 10.59 -11.24
CA GLU A 208 10.80 9.86 -10.17
C GLU A 208 10.23 10.22 -8.80
N ALA A 209 9.33 9.37 -8.30
CA ALA A 209 8.73 9.46 -6.98
C ALA A 209 8.28 8.07 -6.51
N VAL A 210 7.93 7.94 -5.24
CA VAL A 210 7.21 6.76 -4.73
C VAL A 210 5.98 7.24 -4.00
N ILE A 211 4.81 6.91 -4.54
CA ILE A 211 3.53 7.29 -3.95
C ILE A 211 3.28 6.40 -2.72
N ASP A 212 2.69 6.97 -1.68
CA ASP A 212 2.28 6.17 -0.54
C ASP A 212 1.17 5.19 -0.94
N LYS A 213 1.42 3.90 -0.70
CA LYS A 213 0.49 2.82 -1.09
C LYS A 213 -0.88 2.94 -0.42
N ASP A 214 -0.96 3.47 0.81
CA ASP A 214 -2.21 3.50 1.56
C ASP A 214 -3.12 4.59 0.98
N PHE A 215 -2.53 5.75 0.62
CA PHE A 215 -3.24 6.78 -0.17
C PHE A 215 -3.57 6.33 -1.60
N ALA A 216 -2.68 5.58 -2.27
CA ALA A 216 -2.97 5.05 -3.60
C ALA A 216 -4.12 4.03 -3.57
N ALA A 217 -4.12 3.14 -2.57
CA ALA A 217 -5.20 2.19 -2.34
C ALA A 217 -6.51 2.90 -1.98
N GLN A 218 -6.45 3.96 -1.16
CA GLN A 218 -7.61 4.82 -0.88
C GLN A 218 -8.17 5.43 -2.16
N LYS A 219 -7.32 6.06 -2.99
CA LYS A 219 -7.76 6.69 -4.23
C LYS A 219 -8.33 5.68 -5.20
N LEU A 220 -7.74 4.49 -5.29
CA LEU A 220 -8.29 3.39 -6.08
C LEU A 220 -9.66 2.97 -5.54
N ALA A 221 -9.79 2.74 -4.23
CA ALA A 221 -11.05 2.36 -3.58
C ALA A 221 -12.17 3.37 -3.84
N GLU A 222 -11.85 4.66 -3.87
CA GLU A 222 -12.78 5.72 -4.24
C GLU A 222 -13.24 5.59 -5.70
N LEU A 223 -12.31 5.39 -6.63
CA LEU A 223 -12.55 5.36 -8.07
C LEU A 223 -13.24 4.08 -8.57
N VAL A 224 -13.09 2.96 -7.87
CA VAL A 224 -13.80 1.70 -8.18
C VAL A 224 -15.10 1.55 -7.41
N ASP A 225 -15.52 2.58 -6.68
CA ASP A 225 -16.70 2.58 -5.81
C ASP A 225 -16.73 1.40 -4.82
N ALA A 226 -15.61 1.21 -4.10
CA ALA A 226 -15.54 0.18 -3.07
C ALA A 226 -16.40 0.56 -1.84
N ASP A 227 -16.97 -0.44 -1.18
CA ASP A 227 -17.68 -0.28 0.09
C ASP A 227 -16.71 -0.20 1.27
N THR A 228 -15.56 -0.87 1.15
CA THR A 228 -14.59 -1.00 2.24
C THR A 228 -13.16 -0.92 1.75
N LEU A 229 -12.37 -0.09 2.42
CA LEU A 229 -10.92 -0.10 2.33
C LEU A 229 -10.38 -0.90 3.52
N VAL A 230 -9.56 -1.91 3.28
CA VAL A 230 -8.87 -2.70 4.31
C VAL A 230 -7.38 -2.40 4.22
N ILE A 231 -6.78 -1.88 5.28
CA ILE A 231 -5.34 -1.61 5.37
C ILE A 231 -4.72 -2.66 6.29
N LEU A 232 -3.90 -3.55 5.73
CA LEU A 232 -3.21 -4.57 6.49
C LEU A 232 -1.85 -4.06 6.97
N THR A 233 -1.60 -4.24 8.27
CA THR A 233 -0.40 -3.77 8.96
C THR A 233 0.12 -4.83 9.96
N ALA A 234 1.15 -4.49 10.74
CA ALA A 234 1.80 -5.40 11.69
C ALA A 234 1.08 -5.51 13.04
N VAL A 235 -0.03 -4.78 13.24
CA VAL A 235 -0.76 -4.71 14.50
C VAL A 235 -2.22 -5.04 14.27
N ASP A 236 -2.83 -5.72 15.24
CA ASP A 236 -4.23 -6.14 15.18
C ASP A 236 -5.19 -4.94 15.26
N HIS A 237 -4.80 -3.86 15.96
CA HIS A 237 -5.60 -2.65 16.11
C HIS A 237 -4.69 -1.41 16.01
N VAL A 238 -5.28 -0.26 15.75
CA VAL A 238 -4.66 1.05 16.01
C VAL A 238 -4.72 1.32 17.51
N TYR A 239 -3.71 2.01 18.04
CA TYR A 239 -3.64 2.35 19.45
C TYR A 239 -3.41 3.85 19.63
N VAL A 240 -3.96 4.42 20.71
CA VAL A 240 -3.51 5.68 21.29
C VAL A 240 -2.62 5.39 22.50
N ASN A 241 -1.72 6.32 22.82
CA ASN A 241 -0.63 6.13 23.79
C ASN A 241 0.18 4.86 23.48
N TYR A 242 0.53 4.67 22.20
CA TYR A 242 1.23 3.46 21.74
C TYR A 242 2.56 3.26 22.47
N ASN A 243 2.81 2.04 22.95
CA ASN A 243 3.95 1.67 23.80
C ASN A 243 4.04 2.41 25.16
N GLN A 244 2.96 2.99 25.64
CA GLN A 244 2.89 3.62 26.97
C GLN A 244 2.03 2.78 27.95
N PRO A 245 2.17 2.98 29.28
CA PRO A 245 1.41 2.20 30.27
C PRO A 245 -0.13 2.31 30.13
N ASN A 246 -0.62 3.44 29.59
CA ASN A 246 -2.03 3.71 29.33
C ASN A 246 -2.42 3.48 27.86
N GLN A 247 -1.69 2.62 27.15
CA GLN A 247 -2.02 2.22 25.78
C GLN A 247 -3.47 1.72 25.68
N LYS A 248 -4.23 2.26 24.73
CA LYS A 248 -5.62 1.88 24.49
C LYS A 248 -5.80 1.50 23.02
N LYS A 249 -6.37 0.32 22.77
CA LYS A 249 -6.76 -0.09 21.42
C LYS A 249 -8.00 0.67 20.96
N LEU A 250 -8.02 1.03 19.68
CA LEU A 250 -9.17 1.60 18.99
C LEU A 250 -9.91 0.47 18.27
N GLU A 251 -11.19 0.28 18.59
CA GLU A 251 -12.05 -0.72 17.95
C GLU A 251 -12.96 -0.01 16.94
N HIS A 252 -14.11 0.49 17.37
CA HIS A 252 -14.96 1.33 16.53
C HIS A 252 -14.68 2.81 16.82
N VAL A 253 -14.29 3.56 15.79
CA VAL A 253 -13.97 4.98 15.91
C VAL A 253 -14.55 5.78 14.74
N THR A 254 -14.92 7.02 15.03
CA THR A 254 -15.39 7.97 14.04
C THR A 254 -14.24 8.80 13.48
N VAL A 255 -14.47 9.42 12.32
CA VAL A 255 -13.53 10.40 11.74
C VAL A 255 -13.19 11.50 12.74
N ASN A 256 -14.18 12.08 13.42
CA ASN A 256 -13.96 13.18 14.37
C ASN A 256 -13.02 12.77 15.52
N GLN A 257 -13.20 11.57 16.08
CA GLN A 257 -12.31 11.06 17.13
C GLN A 257 -10.88 10.87 16.64
N LEU A 258 -10.70 10.44 15.39
CA LEU A 258 -9.37 10.29 14.80
C LEU A 258 -8.72 11.65 14.53
N GLU A 259 -9.48 12.67 14.12
CA GLU A 259 -8.99 14.04 13.97
C GLU A 259 -8.49 14.60 15.30
N GLU A 260 -9.23 14.42 16.40
CA GLU A 260 -8.78 14.76 17.76
C GLU A 260 -7.46 14.04 18.11
N TYR A 261 -7.35 12.74 17.85
CA TYR A 261 -6.12 11.99 18.11
C TYR A 261 -4.94 12.38 17.21
N ILE A 262 -5.20 12.91 16.01
CA ILE A 262 -4.15 13.48 15.14
C ILE A 262 -3.63 14.80 15.74
N GLU A 263 -4.51 15.67 16.22
CA GLU A 263 -4.14 16.92 16.90
C GLU A 263 -3.32 16.64 18.17
N GLU A 264 -3.64 15.58 18.89
CA GLU A 264 -2.88 15.06 20.03
C GLU A 264 -1.56 14.34 19.66
N GLN A 265 -1.24 14.22 18.36
CA GLN A 265 -0.04 13.55 17.85
C GLN A 265 0.07 12.06 18.25
N GLN A 266 -1.07 11.36 18.38
CA GLN A 266 -1.10 9.96 18.81
C GLN A 266 -0.55 8.98 17.77
N PHE A 267 -0.44 9.39 16.50
CA PHE A 267 -0.05 8.53 15.38
C PHE A 267 1.30 8.96 14.77
N ALA A 268 2.24 8.01 14.67
CA ALA A 268 3.56 8.28 14.11
C ALA A 268 3.53 8.57 12.61
N ALA A 269 4.18 9.67 12.20
CA ALA A 269 4.19 10.20 10.82
C ALA A 269 4.75 9.23 9.77
N GLY A 270 5.68 8.35 10.14
CA GLY A 270 6.32 7.39 9.23
C GLY A 270 5.58 6.06 9.05
N SER A 271 4.51 5.81 9.82
CA SER A 271 3.86 4.49 9.85
C SER A 271 2.34 4.54 9.96
N MET A 272 1.80 4.97 11.10
CA MET A 272 0.37 4.88 11.37
C MET A 272 -0.41 6.09 10.87
N LEU A 273 0.17 7.30 10.93
CA LEU A 273 -0.53 8.52 10.51
C LEU A 273 -0.99 8.47 9.05
N PRO A 274 -0.18 8.06 8.05
CA PRO A 274 -0.66 7.96 6.66
C PRO A 274 -1.83 6.99 6.48
N LYS A 275 -1.90 5.94 7.32
CA LYS A 275 -3.03 4.97 7.29
C LYS A 275 -4.31 5.60 7.81
N ILE A 276 -4.20 6.38 8.88
CA ILE A 276 -5.33 7.11 9.47
C ILE A 276 -5.82 8.19 8.50
N GLU A 277 -4.93 8.97 7.91
CA GLU A 277 -5.29 9.99 6.93
C GLU A 277 -5.95 9.37 5.68
N ALA A 278 -5.41 8.26 5.16
CA ALA A 278 -6.02 7.52 4.07
C ALA A 278 -7.41 6.97 4.46
N ALA A 279 -7.57 6.45 5.68
CA ALA A 279 -8.85 5.97 6.18
C ALA A 279 -9.89 7.09 6.27
N ILE A 280 -9.52 8.23 6.86
CA ILE A 280 -10.39 9.42 6.96
C ILE A 280 -10.80 9.89 5.57
N ASN A 281 -9.85 10.02 4.64
CA ASN A 281 -10.14 10.43 3.26
C ASN A 281 -11.15 9.50 2.58
N PHE A 282 -10.98 8.18 2.72
CA PHE A 282 -11.92 7.22 2.15
C PHE A 282 -13.32 7.37 2.76
N VAL A 283 -13.43 7.38 4.08
CA VAL A 283 -14.72 7.45 4.78
C VAL A 283 -15.44 8.77 4.49
N ASN A 284 -14.72 9.87 4.32
CA ASN A 284 -15.29 11.17 4.00
C ASN A 284 -15.88 11.26 2.58
N THR A 285 -15.50 10.36 1.66
CA THR A 285 -16.03 10.38 0.29
C THR A 285 -17.48 9.88 0.19
N ASN A 286 -17.94 9.03 1.13
CA ASN A 286 -19.31 8.55 1.19
C ASN A 286 -19.63 8.03 2.61
N PRO A 287 -20.70 8.49 3.27
CA PRO A 287 -21.02 8.11 4.66
C PRO A 287 -21.29 6.61 4.88
N LYS A 288 -21.57 5.84 3.81
CA LYS A 288 -21.74 4.38 3.88
C LYS A 288 -20.43 3.60 3.82
N ARG A 289 -19.33 4.24 3.41
CA ARG A 289 -18.01 3.61 3.32
C ARG A 289 -17.40 3.47 4.71
N LYS A 290 -16.61 2.43 4.87
CA LYS A 290 -15.81 2.18 6.08
C LYS A 290 -14.37 1.80 5.74
N THR A 291 -13.47 2.09 6.65
CA THR A 291 -12.09 1.59 6.59
C THR A 291 -11.83 0.64 7.75
N ILE A 292 -11.08 -0.42 7.48
CA ILE A 292 -10.63 -1.39 8.48
C ILE A 292 -9.12 -1.36 8.51
N ILE A 293 -8.52 -1.15 9.67
CA ILE A 293 -7.07 -1.27 9.88
C ILE A 293 -6.82 -2.41 10.84
N THR A 294 -6.07 -3.42 10.39
CA THR A 294 -5.86 -4.66 11.15
C THR A 294 -4.62 -5.41 10.65
N SER A 295 -4.27 -6.52 11.31
CA SER A 295 -3.28 -7.47 10.83
C SER A 295 -3.86 -8.44 9.81
N LEU A 296 -2.99 -9.09 9.04
CA LEU A 296 -3.39 -10.12 8.08
C LEU A 296 -4.07 -11.31 8.78
N GLU A 297 -3.63 -11.63 9.98
CA GLU A 297 -4.13 -12.73 10.81
C GLU A 297 -5.56 -12.49 11.29
N LYS A 298 -5.94 -11.21 11.49
CA LYS A 298 -7.25 -10.80 11.99
C LYS A 298 -8.21 -10.29 10.92
N VAL A 299 -7.81 -10.33 9.65
CA VAL A 299 -8.59 -9.72 8.57
C VAL A 299 -9.98 -10.33 8.39
N TYR A 300 -10.11 -11.64 8.60
CA TYR A 300 -11.39 -12.32 8.49
C TYR A 300 -12.35 -11.87 9.61
N GLU A 301 -11.90 -11.90 10.86
CA GLU A 301 -12.71 -11.43 11.99
C GLU A 301 -13.02 -9.93 11.88
N ALA A 302 -12.09 -9.13 11.34
CA ALA A 302 -12.29 -7.70 11.18
C ALA A 302 -13.34 -7.35 10.12
N LEU A 303 -13.48 -8.15 9.06
CA LEU A 303 -14.53 -7.96 8.06
C LEU A 303 -15.93 -8.26 8.60
N GLU A 304 -16.01 -9.10 9.62
CA GLU A 304 -17.19 -9.36 10.45
C GLU A 304 -17.33 -8.37 11.62
N GLU A 305 -16.46 -7.34 11.69
CA GLU A 305 -16.41 -6.33 12.75
C GLU A 305 -16.17 -6.89 14.16
N LYS A 306 -15.48 -8.03 14.26
CA LYS A 306 -15.12 -8.69 15.55
C LYS A 306 -13.67 -8.45 15.98
N ALA A 307 -12.89 -7.76 15.15
CA ALA A 307 -11.50 -7.40 15.41
C ALA A 307 -11.12 -6.16 14.58
N GLY A 308 -9.93 -5.60 14.82
CA GLY A 308 -9.44 -4.47 14.03
C GLY A 308 -9.98 -3.13 14.50
N THR A 309 -9.46 -2.07 13.88
CA THR A 309 -10.00 -0.72 14.02
C THR A 309 -10.94 -0.43 12.85
N ILE A 310 -12.23 -0.28 13.14
CA ILE A 310 -13.29 0.03 12.20
C ILE A 310 -13.56 1.53 12.23
N ILE A 311 -13.32 2.18 11.10
CA ILE A 311 -13.41 3.63 10.93
C ILE A 311 -14.61 3.93 10.04
N SER A 312 -15.51 4.80 10.53
CA SER A 312 -16.75 5.15 9.84
C SER A 312 -17.16 6.60 10.12
N LYS A 313 -18.09 7.15 9.32
CA LYS A 313 -18.48 8.57 9.41
C LYS A 313 -19.33 8.88 10.65
N GLN A 314 -20.11 7.90 11.11
CA GLN A 314 -20.98 7.98 12.29
C GLN A 314 -20.80 6.71 13.10
N ASN A 315 -21.02 6.76 14.41
CA ASN A 315 -21.13 5.55 15.21
C ASN A 315 -22.23 4.69 14.60
N VAL A 316 -21.88 3.50 14.11
CA VAL A 316 -22.86 2.52 13.71
C VAL A 316 -23.62 2.17 14.98
N CYS A 317 -24.84 2.69 15.12
CA CYS A 317 -25.77 2.19 16.13
C CYS A 317 -25.92 0.70 15.84
N MET A 318 -25.31 -0.14 16.67
CA MET A 318 -25.74 -1.52 16.77
C MET A 318 -27.19 -1.45 17.24
N TYR A 319 -28.12 -1.63 16.31
CA TYR A 319 -29.48 -1.99 16.68
C TYR A 319 -29.38 -3.38 17.31
N VAL A 320 -29.52 -3.36 18.64
CA VAL A 320 -29.87 -4.41 19.61
C VAL A 320 -29.80 -5.85 19.11
#